data_AF-A0A3D0M760-F1
#
_entry.id   AF-A0A3D0M760-F1
#
_cell.length_a   1.000
_cell.length_b   1.000
_cell.length_c   1.000
_cell.angle_alpha   90.00
_cell.angle_beta   90.00
_cell.angle_gamma   90.00
#
_symmetry.space_group_name_H-M   'P 1'
#
loop_
_entity.id
_entity.type
_entity.pdbx_description
1 polymer ?
#
loop_
_entity_poly.entity_id
_entity_poly.type
_entity_poly.pdbx_seq_one_letter_code
_entity_poly.pdbx_strand_id
1 'polypeptide(L)' 'MSQPLLQIQNLHVSTTEDETELLHGISLTIDPGEVHVLMGPNGAG' A
#
# COMPACT_ATOMS: atom_id res chain seq x y z
N MET A 1 -22.13 -3.57 -8.11
CA MET A 1 -21.11 -2.87 -7.31
C MET A 1 -20.14 -2.25 -8.28
N SER A 2 -19.75 -1.00 -8.06
CA SER A 2 -18.75 -0.30 -8.88
C SER A 2 -17.39 -1.01 -8.81
N GLN A 3 -16.63 -0.98 -9.89
CA GLN A 3 -15.22 -1.41 -9.87
C GLN A 3 -14.41 -0.42 -9.03
N PRO A 4 -13.53 -0.88 -8.13
CA PRO A 4 -12.67 0.02 -7.35
C PRO A 4 -11.76 0.81 -8.29
N LEU A 5 -11.46 2.06 -7.93
CA LEU A 5 -10.54 2.91 -8.69
C LEU A 5 -9.09 2.42 -8.55
N LEU A 6 -8.73 1.99 -7.34
CA LEU A 6 -7.43 1.39 -7.03
C LEU A 6 -7.65 0.13 -6.18
N GLN A 7 -6.94 -0.93 -6.52
CA GLN A 7 -6.91 -2.15 -5.72
C GLN A 7 -5.48 -2.66 -5.61
N ILE A 8 -4.97 -2.70 -4.38
CA ILE A 8 -3.68 -3.26 -3.99
C ILE A 8 -3.97 -4.53 -3.18
N GLN A 9 -3.33 -5.64 -3.54
CA GLN A 9 -3.54 -6.94 -2.90
C GLN A 9 -2.19 -7.53 -2.52
N ASN A 10 -1.99 -7.76 -1.22
CA ASN A 10 -0.81 -8.41 -0.65
C ASN A 10 0.53 -7.88 -1.22
N LEU A 11 0.69 -6.56 -1.24
CA LEU A 11 1.90 -5.91 -1.72
C LEU A 11 3.03 -6.09 -0.72
N HIS A 12 4.12 -6.68 -1.19
CA HIS A 12 5.41 -6.70 -0.51
C HIS A 12 6.41 -5.87 -1.31
N VAL A 13 7.25 -5.12 -0.62
CA VAL A 13 8.30 -4.31 -1.24
C VAL A 13 9.57 -4.47 -0.43
N SER A 14 10.69 -4.70 -1.11
CA SER A 14 12.02 -4.78 -0.51
C SER A 14 13.02 -3.93 -1.28
N THR A 15 14.10 -3.55 -0.61
CA THR A 15 15.27 -2.93 -1.25
C THR A 15 16.01 -3.94 -2.14
N THR A 16 16.64 -3.47 -3.22
CA THR A 16 17.36 -4.34 -4.17
C THR A 16 18.77 -4.72 -3.72
N GLU A 17 19.33 -4.01 -2.75
CA GLU A 17 20.73 -4.17 -2.33
C GLU A 17 20.90 -5.23 -1.24
N ASP A 18 19.99 -5.23 -0.26
CA ASP A 18 20.04 -6.06 0.94
C ASP A 18 18.73 -6.81 1.22
N GLU A 19 17.73 -6.73 0.34
CA GLU A 19 16.42 -7.40 0.46
C GLU A 19 15.67 -7.03 1.76
N THR A 20 15.96 -5.85 2.32
CA THR A 20 15.26 -5.34 3.49
C THR A 20 13.81 -5.06 3.13
N GLU A 21 12.88 -5.73 3.81
CA GLU A 21 11.43 -5.56 3.60
C GLU A 21 10.96 -4.20 4.15
N LEU A 22 10.32 -3.42 3.28
CA LEU A 22 9.78 -2.09 3.57
C LEU A 22 8.27 -2.16 3.79
N LEU A 23 7.55 -2.81 2.86
CA LEU A 23 6.11 -3.03 2.97
C LEU A 23 5.82 -4.51 3.18
N HIS A 24 4.98 -4.80 4.18
CA HIS A 24 4.70 -6.14 4.66
C HIS A 24 3.26 -6.55 4.32
N GLY A 25 3.03 -7.11 3.13
CA GLY A 25 1.73 -7.69 2.75
C GLY A 25 0.55 -6.71 2.81
N ILE A 26 0.72 -5.50 2.28
CA ILE A 26 -0.28 -4.44 2.36
C ILE A 26 -1.41 -4.67 1.34
N SER A 27 -2.66 -4.50 1.77
CA SER A 27 -3.84 -4.50 0.89
C SER A 27 -4.66 -3.23 1.10
N LEU A 28 -5.05 -2.58 0.01
CA LEU A 28 -5.79 -1.32 0.02
C LEU A 28 -6.76 -1.28 -1.16
N THR A 29 -8.00 -0.90 -0.89
CA THR A 29 -9.02 -0.65 -1.92
C THR A 29 -9.47 0.80 -1.78
N ILE A 30 -9.52 1.53 -2.90
CA ILE A 30 -10.03 2.89 -2.96
C ILE A 30 -11.15 2.93 -4.01
N ASP A 31 -12.35 3.30 -3.58
CA ASP A 31 -13.49 3.44 -4.47
C ASP A 31 -13.58 4.84 -5.09
N PRO A 32 -14.27 5.00 -6.25
CA PRO A 32 -14.43 6.31 -6.87
C PRO A 32 -15.05 7.35 -5.93
N GLY A 33 -14.36 8.48 -5.75
CA GLY A 33 -14.80 9.59 -4.91
C GLY A 33 -14.30 9.54 -3.46
N GLU A 34 -13.58 8.50 -3.07
CA GLU A 34 -12.94 8.42 -1.75
C GLU A 34 -11.60 9.15 -1.70
N VAL A 35 -11.27 9.69 -0.53
CA VAL A 35 -9.96 10.24 -0.21
C VAL A 35 -9.43 9.53 1.02
N HIS A 36 -8.30 8.84 0.86
CA HIS A 36 -7.63 8.10 1.92
C HIS A 36 -6.37 8.87 2.33
N VAL A 37 -6.17 9.05 3.63
CA VAL A 37 -4.96 9.68 4.18
C VAL A 37 -4.08 8.58 4.77
N LEU A 38 -2.86 8.46 4.25
CA LEU A 38 -1.84 7.59 4.81
C LEU A 38 -1.01 8.39 5.83
N MET A 39 -0.83 7.83 7.02
CA MET A 39 -0.05 8.43 8.10
C MET A 39 0.85 7.39 8.74
N GLY A 40 2.04 7.81 9.16
CA GLY A 40 3.00 6.97 9.85
C GLY A 40 4.21 7.77 10.34
N PRO A 41 5.00 7.22 11.27
CA PRO A 41 6.29 7.79 11.63
C PRO A 41 7.27 7.77 10.45
N ASN A 42 8.36 8.54 10.55
CA ASN A 42 9.42 8.51 9.54
C ASN A 42 9.98 7.09 9.39
N GLY A 43 9.95 6.56 8.17
CA GLY A 43 10.42 5.21 7.85
C GLY A 43 9.43 4.08 8.15
N ALA A 44 8.13 4.36 8.30
CA ALA A 44 7.10 3.35 8.59
C ALA A 44 6.79 2.37 7.44
N GLY A 45 7.29 2.66 6.24
CA GLY A 45 7.06 1.88 5.02
C GLY A 45 7.65 2.58 3.82
#